data_AF-A0A2N3DU36-F1
#
_entry.id   AF-A0A2N3DU36-F1
#
_cell.length_a   1.000
_cell.length_b   1.000
_cell.length_c   1.000
_cell.angle_alpha   90.00
_cell.angle_beta   90.00
_cell.angle_gamma   90.00
#
_symmetry.space_group_name_H-M   'P 1'
#
loop_
_entity.id
_entity.type
_entity.pdbx_description
1 polymer ?
#
loop_
_entity_poly.entity_id
_entity_poly.type
_entity_poly.pdbx_seq_one_letter_code
_entity_poly.pdbx_strand_id
1 'polypeptide(L)'
;MVLETTTLVDRVPLPSVRQARDKHRVIDWLALFQGTCLVLIETASFAASTLLLVLGLPLFVFLLIAGWDLTALFAQLGNLADHYRTAEPVARRFFAQDLQIAFLIAAGGLALLRLPAFLRRLDRRLAEGSPRHG
;
A
#
# COMPACT_ATOMS: atom_id res chain seq x y z
N MET A 1 -48.68 22.36 -61.55
CA MET A 1 -47.42 22.55 -60.79
C MET A 1 -47.72 22.28 -59.33
N VAL A 2 -47.34 21.10 -58.86
CA VAL A 2 -47.56 20.63 -57.50
C VAL A 2 -46.38 21.14 -56.67
N LEU A 3 -46.62 22.07 -55.76
CA LEU A 3 -45.64 22.48 -54.75
C LEU A 3 -45.72 21.50 -53.58
N GLU A 4 -45.03 20.37 -53.71
CA GLU A 4 -44.59 19.60 -52.55
C GLU A 4 -43.35 20.29 -51.97
N THR A 5 -43.49 20.89 -50.80
CA THR A 5 -42.32 21.13 -49.94
C THR A 5 -42.78 21.06 -48.48
N THR A 6 -43.14 19.83 -48.13
CA THR A 6 -43.33 19.37 -46.76
C THR A 6 -42.08 19.64 -45.94
N THR A 7 -42.30 20.32 -44.81
CA THR A 7 -41.61 20.08 -43.53
C THR A 7 -40.08 20.09 -43.54
N LEU A 8 -39.51 21.30 -43.55
CA LEU A 8 -38.14 21.59 -43.08
C LEU A 8 -38.13 21.63 -41.53
N VAL A 9 -38.71 20.61 -40.90
CA VAL A 9 -38.82 20.43 -39.43
C VAL A 9 -38.35 19.02 -39.09
N ASP A 10 -37.23 18.58 -39.66
CA ASP A 10 -36.73 17.22 -39.40
C ASP A 10 -35.22 17.08 -39.58
N ARG A 11 -34.40 17.92 -38.92
CA ARG A 11 -32.95 17.67 -38.75
C ARG A 11 -32.35 18.29 -37.48
N VAL A 12 -32.99 18.12 -36.34
CA VAL A 12 -32.25 18.20 -35.07
C VAL A 12 -32.38 16.85 -34.39
N PRO A 13 -31.33 16.01 -34.43
CA PRO A 13 -31.37 14.76 -33.69
C PRO A 13 -31.46 15.11 -32.21
N LEU A 14 -32.55 14.68 -31.57
CA LEU A 14 -32.68 14.72 -30.13
C LEU A 14 -31.43 14.08 -29.50
N PRO A 15 -30.81 14.70 -28.49
CA PRO A 15 -29.75 14.04 -27.75
C PRO A 15 -30.31 12.75 -27.16
N SER A 16 -29.73 11.63 -27.57
CA SER A 16 -30.08 10.28 -27.18
C SER A 16 -29.98 10.11 -25.65
N VAL A 17 -31.11 10.30 -24.96
CA VAL A 17 -31.23 10.11 -23.49
C VAL A 17 -30.81 8.70 -23.05
N ARG A 18 -30.78 7.71 -23.95
CA ARG A 18 -30.25 6.35 -23.70
C ARG A 18 -28.72 6.30 -23.57
N GLN A 19 -27.98 7.10 -24.34
CA GLN A 19 -26.50 7.13 -24.29
C GLN A 19 -25.96 7.81 -23.04
N ALA A 20 -26.74 8.69 -22.41
CA ALA A 20 -26.39 9.32 -21.13
C ALA A 20 -26.71 8.43 -19.90
N ARG A 21 -27.52 7.37 -20.05
CA ARG A 21 -28.04 6.56 -18.93
C ARG A 21 -27.39 5.17 -18.80
N ASP A 22 -26.88 4.58 -19.89
CA ASP A 22 -25.93 3.45 -19.82
C ASP A 22 -24.55 3.89 -19.27
N LYS A 23 -24.29 5.19 -19.32
CA LYS A 23 -23.05 5.87 -18.92
C LYS A 23 -22.86 6.02 -17.39
N HIS A 24 -23.66 5.36 -16.54
CA HIS A 24 -23.59 5.57 -15.09
C HIS A 24 -23.93 4.40 -14.15
N ARG A 25 -24.42 3.24 -14.61
CA ARG A 25 -25.15 2.33 -13.69
C ARG A 25 -24.62 0.92 -13.51
N VAL A 26 -23.58 0.53 -14.24
CA VAL A 26 -22.76 -0.59 -13.79
C VAL A 26 -21.57 0.08 -13.13
N ILE A 27 -21.65 0.26 -11.82
CA ILE A 27 -20.44 0.38 -11.01
C ILE A 27 -19.53 -0.73 -11.54
N ASP A 28 -18.43 -0.39 -12.20
CA ASP A 28 -17.53 -1.37 -12.77
C ASP A 28 -16.89 -2.11 -11.59
N TRP A 29 -17.59 -3.12 -11.09
CA TRP A 29 -17.19 -3.92 -9.93
C TRP A 29 -15.81 -4.50 -10.16
N LEU A 30 -15.48 -4.78 -11.42
CA LEU A 30 -14.15 -5.22 -11.83
C LEU A 30 -13.10 -4.11 -11.67
N ALA A 31 -13.40 -2.85 -12.04
CA ALA A 31 -12.50 -1.72 -11.83
C ALA A 31 -12.35 -1.38 -10.34
N LEU A 32 -13.44 -1.47 -9.55
CA LEU A 32 -13.36 -1.33 -8.10
C LEU A 32 -12.56 -2.45 -7.45
N PHE A 33 -12.75 -3.69 -7.88
CA PHE A 33 -12.01 -4.84 -7.38
C PHE A 33 -10.53 -4.76 -7.76
N GLN A 34 -10.21 -4.37 -8.99
CA GLN A 34 -8.85 -4.15 -9.47
C GLN A 34 -8.18 -3.00 -8.72
N GLY A 35 -8.88 -1.89 -8.52
CA GLY A 35 -8.41 -0.77 -7.70
C GLY A 35 -8.16 -1.18 -6.25
N THR A 36 -9.07 -1.93 -5.65
CA THR A 36 -8.95 -2.43 -4.27
C THR A 36 -7.78 -3.40 -4.13
N CYS A 37 -7.63 -4.34 -5.06
CA CYS A 37 -6.54 -5.32 -5.07
C CYS A 37 -5.18 -4.64 -5.26
N LEU A 38 -5.10 -3.66 -6.17
CA LEU A 38 -3.89 -2.86 -6.36
C LEU A 38 -3.52 -2.08 -5.10
N VAL A 39 -4.48 -1.43 -4.45
CA VAL A 39 -4.26 -0.74 -3.17
C VAL A 39 -3.81 -1.73 -2.10
N LEU A 40 -4.39 -2.93 -2.03
CA LEU A 40 -3.99 -3.96 -1.07
C LEU A 40 -2.55 -4.42 -1.29
N ILE A 41 -2.18 -4.71 -2.54
CA ILE A 41 -0.81 -5.17 -2.87
C ILE A 41 0.20 -4.06 -2.62
N GLU A 42 -0.10 -2.82 -2.99
CA GLU A 42 0.80 -1.69 -2.82
C GLU A 42 0.95 -1.34 -1.34
N THR A 43 -0.14 -1.33 -0.56
CA THR A 43 -0.06 -1.13 0.90
C THR A 43 0.67 -2.29 1.59
N ALA A 44 0.45 -3.53 1.17
CA ALA A 44 1.17 -4.69 1.67
C ALA A 44 2.67 -4.63 1.32
N SER A 45 3.03 -4.24 0.10
CA SER A 45 4.42 -4.12 -0.34
C SER A 45 5.14 -3.00 0.41
N PHE A 46 4.45 -1.89 0.66
CA PHE A 46 4.92 -0.79 1.48
C PHE A 46 5.16 -1.22 2.93
N ALA A 47 4.18 -1.90 3.54
CA ALA A 47 4.28 -2.41 4.90
C ALA A 47 5.41 -3.43 5.02
N ALA A 48 5.45 -4.43 4.11
CA ALA A 48 6.50 -5.44 4.06
C ALA A 48 7.89 -4.80 3.90
N SER A 49 8.06 -3.85 2.98
CA SER A 49 9.34 -3.15 2.79
C SER A 49 9.76 -2.34 4.02
N THR A 50 8.80 -1.73 4.72
CA THR A 50 9.05 -0.97 5.95
C THR A 50 9.47 -1.91 7.08
N LEU A 51 8.75 -3.02 7.26
CA LEU A 51 9.11 -4.06 8.23
C LEU A 51 10.47 -4.68 7.94
N LEU A 52 10.74 -4.99 6.67
CA LEU A 52 12.01 -5.55 6.23
C LEU A 52 13.18 -4.59 6.47
N LEU A 53 12.95 -3.27 6.36
CA LEU A 53 13.97 -2.29 6.72
C LEU A 53 14.14 -2.16 8.23
N VAL A 54 13.05 -2.05 8.98
CA VAL A 54 13.12 -1.87 10.44
C VAL A 54 13.77 -3.07 11.13
N LEU A 55 13.48 -4.29 10.65
CA LEU A 55 14.04 -5.52 11.22
C LEU A 55 15.33 -5.95 10.52
N GLY A 56 15.40 -5.81 9.19
CA GLY A 56 16.53 -6.27 8.39
C GLY A 56 17.72 -5.32 8.42
N LEU A 57 17.54 -4.01 8.55
CA LEU A 57 18.65 -3.06 8.67
C LEU A 57 19.51 -3.31 9.93
N PRO A 58 18.94 -3.43 11.15
CA PRO A 58 19.77 -3.73 12.33
C PRO A 58 20.44 -5.10 12.22
N LEU A 59 19.74 -6.11 11.68
CA LEU A 59 20.32 -7.43 11.42
C LEU A 59 21.50 -7.35 10.43
N PHE A 60 21.34 -6.59 9.35
CA PHE A 60 22.36 -6.38 8.34
C PHE A 60 23.56 -5.63 8.92
N VAL A 61 23.34 -4.55 9.67
CA VAL A 61 24.40 -3.79 10.34
C VAL A 61 25.18 -4.69 11.31
N PHE A 62 24.48 -5.53 12.07
CA PHE A 62 25.12 -6.49 12.95
C PHE A 62 26.03 -7.46 12.19
N LEU A 63 25.51 -8.09 11.14
CA LEU A 63 26.29 -9.01 10.30
C LEU A 63 27.48 -8.31 9.64
N LEU A 64 27.29 -7.07 9.17
CA LEU A 64 28.37 -6.29 8.57
C LEU A 64 29.53 -6.08 9.56
N ILE A 65 29.23 -5.72 10.82
CA ILE A 65 30.22 -5.51 11.88
C ILE A 65 30.85 -6.84 12.32
N ALA A 66 30.06 -7.92 12.37
CA ALA A 66 30.50 -9.26 12.72
C ALA A 66 31.25 -9.98 11.58
N GLY A 67 31.50 -9.33 10.44
CA GLY A 67 32.20 -9.95 9.30
C GLY A 67 31.41 -11.07 8.61
N TRP A 68 30.07 -10.97 8.60
CA TRP A 68 29.12 -11.97 8.12
C TRP A 68 29.07 -13.26 8.96
N ASP A 69 29.58 -13.24 10.19
CA ASP A 69 29.49 -14.39 11.08
C ASP A 69 28.09 -14.54 11.72
N LEU A 70 27.32 -15.48 11.17
CA LEU A 70 26.03 -15.90 11.71
C LEU A 70 26.16 -16.52 13.11
N THR A 71 27.29 -17.14 13.43
CA THR A 71 27.52 -17.77 14.74
C THR A 71 27.53 -16.73 15.85
N ALA A 72 28.21 -15.59 15.63
CA ALA A 72 28.21 -14.47 16.55
C ALA A 72 26.80 -13.88 16.79
N LEU A 73 25.98 -13.79 15.74
CA LEU A 73 24.58 -13.36 15.85
C LEU A 73 23.79 -14.31 16.77
N PHE A 74 23.85 -15.61 16.49
CA PHE A 74 23.13 -16.60 17.29
C PHE A 74 23.65 -16.71 18.72
N ALA A 75 24.95 -16.50 18.95
CA ALA A 75 25.53 -16.46 20.29
C ALA A 75 24.96 -15.29 21.11
N GLN A 76 24.86 -14.09 20.51
CA GLN A 76 24.24 -12.94 21.18
C GLN A 76 22.75 -13.15 21.40
N LEU A 77 22.03 -13.72 20.42
CA LEU A 77 20.62 -14.06 20.57
C LEU A 77 20.40 -15.09 21.69
N GLY A 78 21.28 -16.08 21.80
CA GLY A 78 21.27 -17.10 22.85
C GLY A 78 21.50 -16.50 24.23
N ASN A 79 22.51 -15.63 24.38
CA ASN A 79 22.77 -14.93 25.63
C ASN A 79 21.58 -14.05 26.05
N LEU A 80 20.96 -13.35 25.10
CA LEU A 80 19.77 -12.54 25.34
C LEU A 80 18.56 -13.40 25.72
N ALA A 81 18.36 -14.54 25.06
CA ALA A 81 17.26 -15.45 25.33
C ALA A 81 17.39 -16.10 26.72
N ASP A 82 18.59 -16.52 27.12
CA ASP A 82 18.86 -17.05 28.45
C ASP A 82 18.68 -15.98 29.52
N HIS A 83 19.13 -14.75 29.26
CA HIS A 83 18.89 -13.62 30.17
C HIS A 83 17.39 -13.30 30.30
N TYR A 84 16.64 -13.29 29.20
CA TYR A 84 15.19 -13.11 29.22
C TYR A 84 14.46 -14.25 29.96
N ARG A 85 14.92 -15.50 29.78
CA ARG A 85 14.34 -16.68 30.43
C ARG A 85 14.61 -16.72 31.94
N THR A 86 15.73 -16.16 32.39
CA THR A 86 16.13 -16.14 33.81
C THR A 86 15.69 -14.87 34.54
N ALA A 87 15.38 -13.78 33.81
CA ALA A 87 14.95 -12.51 34.38
C ALA A 87 13.64 -12.60 35.17
N GLU A 88 13.50 -11.75 36.18
CA GLU A 88 12.25 -11.55 36.92
C GLU A 88 11.11 -11.10 36.00
N PRO A 89 9.85 -11.44 36.32
CA PRO A 89 8.69 -11.15 35.47
C PRO A 89 8.49 -9.66 35.17
N VAL A 90 8.97 -8.77 36.05
CA VAL A 90 8.93 -7.31 35.87
C VAL A 90 9.97 -6.86 34.83
N ALA A 91 11.21 -7.35 34.90
CA ALA A 91 12.28 -7.03 33.95
C ALA A 91 11.94 -7.52 32.52
N ARG A 92 11.29 -8.69 32.38
CA ARG A 92 10.81 -9.18 31.08
C ARG A 92 9.81 -8.23 30.42
N ARG A 93 8.89 -7.67 31.21
CA ARG A 93 7.87 -6.73 30.70
C ARG A 93 8.50 -5.44 30.22
N PHE A 94 9.45 -4.88 30.97
CA PHE A 94 10.17 -3.67 30.54
C PHE A 94 10.96 -3.91 29.26
N PHE A 95 11.71 -5.01 29.15
CA PHE A 95 12.43 -5.34 27.92
C PHE A 95 11.48 -5.49 26.71
N ALA A 96 10.38 -6.22 26.86
CA ALA A 96 9.40 -6.39 25.80
C ALA A 96 8.73 -5.06 25.42
N GLN A 97 8.43 -4.20 26.40
CA GLN A 97 7.84 -2.88 26.18
C GLN A 97 8.81 -1.95 25.46
N ASP A 98 10.08 -1.90 25.87
CA ASP A 98 11.09 -1.08 25.20
C ASP A 98 11.29 -1.52 23.75
N LEU A 99 11.35 -2.84 23.50
CA LEU A 99 11.45 -3.38 22.15
C LEU A 99 10.22 -3.04 21.30
N GLN A 100 9.02 -3.13 21.89
CA GLN A 100 7.77 -2.77 21.21
C GLN A 100 7.72 -1.27 20.90
N ILE A 101 8.09 -0.41 21.84
CA ILE A 101 8.12 1.03 21.65
C ILE A 101 9.14 1.40 20.57
N ALA A 102 10.36 0.85 20.64
CA ALA A 102 11.40 1.09 19.63
C ALA A 102 10.93 0.63 18.24
N PHE A 103 10.31 -0.54 18.15
CA PHE A 103 9.74 -1.05 16.90
C PHE A 103 8.62 -0.15 16.37
N LEU A 104 7.69 0.30 17.22
CA LEU A 104 6.59 1.19 16.83
C LEU A 104 7.11 2.56 16.37
N ILE A 105 8.12 3.11 17.06
CA ILE A 105 8.74 4.38 16.68
C ILE A 105 9.46 4.23 15.33
N ALA A 106 10.25 3.16 15.15
CA ALA A 106 11.01 2.94 13.92
C ALA A 106 10.08 2.65 12.73
N ALA A 107 9.13 1.72 12.89
CA ALA A 107 8.17 1.37 11.85
C ALA A 107 7.21 2.52 11.54
N GLY A 108 6.64 3.15 12.57
CA GLY A 108 5.76 4.29 12.42
C GLY A 108 6.47 5.49 11.81
N GLY A 109 7.67 5.83 12.30
CA GLY A 109 8.49 6.91 11.78
C GLY A 109 8.86 6.69 10.30
N LEU A 110 9.36 5.50 9.96
CA LEU A 110 9.70 5.17 8.58
C LEU A 110 8.46 5.13 7.68
N ALA A 111 7.33 4.62 8.18
CA ALA A 111 6.07 4.64 7.46
C ALA A 111 5.62 6.08 7.18
N LEU A 112 5.61 6.97 8.18
CA LEU A 112 5.22 8.38 8.01
C LEU A 112 6.13 9.10 7.01
N LEU A 113 7.45 8.84 7.05
CA LEU A 113 8.40 9.41 6.09
C LEU A 113 8.15 8.94 4.65
N ARG A 114 7.74 7.68 4.46
CA ARG A 114 7.50 7.11 3.13
C ARG A 114 6.07 7.30 2.62
N LEU A 115 5.14 7.62 3.51
CA LEU A 115 3.72 7.83 3.20
C LEU A 115 3.47 8.81 2.05
N PRO A 116 4.08 10.01 1.96
CA PRO A 116 3.80 10.93 0.87
C PRO A 116 4.25 10.41 -0.50
N ALA A 117 5.39 9.70 -0.56
CA ALA A 117 5.88 9.09 -1.79
C ALA A 117 4.98 7.92 -2.21
N PHE A 118 4.51 7.14 -1.24
CA PHE A 118 3.54 6.06 -1.44
C PHE A 118 2.21 6.58 -1.99
N LEU A 119 1.65 7.61 -1.37
CA LEU A 119 0.39 8.24 -1.81
C LEU A 119 0.51 8.78 -3.25
N ARG A 120 1.63 9.41 -3.61
CA ARG A 120 1.88 9.85 -5.00
C ARG A 120 1.97 8.69 -5.98
N ARG A 121 2.57 7.56 -5.58
CA ARG A 121 2.65 6.35 -6.41
C ARG A 121 1.27 5.72 -6.59
N LEU A 122 0.50 5.62 -5.52
CA LEU A 122 -0.88 5.14 -5.56
C LEU A 122 -1.73 6.02 -6.48
N ASP A 123 -1.72 7.33 -6.29
CA ASP A 123 -2.47 8.27 -7.12
C ASP A 123 -2.15 8.10 -8.61
N ARG A 124 -0.86 7.98 -8.95
CA ARG A 124 -0.43 7.70 -10.33
C ARG A 124 -0.92 6.35 -10.84
N ARG A 125 -0.85 5.28 -10.03
CA ARG A 125 -1.28 3.93 -10.42
C ARG A 125 -2.80 3.81 -10.57
N LEU A 126 -3.56 4.49 -9.71
CA LEU A 126 -5.02 4.60 -9.85
C LEU A 126 -5.40 5.41 -11.10
N ALA A 127 -4.69 6.51 -11.39
CA ALA A 127 -4.90 7.30 -12.60
C ALA A 127 -4.55 6.52 -13.89
N GLU A 128 -3.50 5.70 -13.87
CA GLU A 128 -3.13 4.80 -14.98
C GLU A 128 -4.16 3.66 -15.19
N GLY A 129 -4.74 3.14 -14.11
CA GLY A 129 -5.77 2.10 -14.15
C GLY A 129 -7.17 2.58 -14.54
N SER A 130 -7.42 3.89 -14.55
CA SER A 130 -8.65 4.49 -15.07
C SER A 130 -8.52 4.58 -16.60
N PRO A 131 -9.19 3.72 -17.38
CA PRO A 131 -9.00 3.68 -18.82
C PRO A 131 -9.47 5.01 -19.41
N ARG A 132 -8.51 5.82 -19.87
CA ARG A 132 -8.75 6.93 -20.79
C ARG A 132 -9.36 6.34 -22.06
N HIS A 133 -10.69 6.35 -22.13
CA HIS A 133 -11.40 6.20 -23.39
C HIS A 133 -11.29 7.56 -24.09
N GLY A 134 -10.33 7.66 -25.01
CA GLY A 134 -10.37 8.62 -26.10
C GLY A 134 -11.44 8.25 -27.11
#